data_AF-C2XU06-F1
#
_entry.id   AF-C2XU06-F1
#
_cell.length_a   1.000
_cell.length_b   1.000
_cell.length_c   1.000
_cell.angle_alpha   90.00
_cell.angle_beta   90.00
_cell.angle_gamma   90.00
#
_symmetry.space_group_name_H-M   'P 1'
#
loop_
_entity.id
_entity.type
_entity.pdbx_description
1 polymer ?
#
loop_
_entity_poly.entity_id
_entity_poly.type
_entity_poly.pdbx_seq_one_letter_code
_entity_poly.pdbx_strand_id
1 'polypeptide(L)'
;MLPFFFIYTTRAGLQANKANGLIHSSFVKEGWHTFWTLTVWENKECMKRYRSNGSHLKAMKIAKKIANELEFTNWESDTIPKWDDCKDLLHNKYGRKL
;
A
#
# COMPACT_ATOMS: atom_id res chain seq x y z
N MET A 1 5.17 9.78 -16.77
CA MET A 1 4.52 9.56 -15.45
C MET A 1 4.64 8.11 -14.99
N LEU A 2 4.32 7.12 -15.84
CA LEU A 2 4.41 5.69 -15.51
C LEU A 2 5.84 5.18 -15.16
N PRO A 3 6.90 5.53 -15.92
CA PRO A 3 8.26 5.07 -15.59
C PRO A 3 8.72 5.53 -14.20
N PHE A 4 8.41 6.78 -13.84
CA PHE A 4 8.69 7.33 -12.52
C PHE A 4 7.86 6.66 -11.42
N PHE A 5 6.61 6.28 -11.70
CA PHE A 5 5.76 5.56 -10.75
C PHE A 5 6.39 4.20 -10.36
N PHE A 6 6.88 3.43 -11.33
CA PHE A 6 7.57 2.16 -11.06
C PHE A 6 8.86 2.34 -10.26
N ILE A 7 9.65 3.37 -10.58
CA ILE A 7 10.86 3.69 -9.83
C ILE A 7 10.52 3.96 -8.35
N TYR A 8 9.52 4.78 -8.08
CA TYR A 8 9.17 5.14 -6.71
C TYR A 8 8.42 4.03 -5.95
N THR A 9 7.65 3.17 -6.62
CA THR A 9 7.01 2.01 -5.98
C THR A 9 8.03 0.94 -5.58
N THR A 10 8.99 0.60 -6.45
CA THR A 10 10.10 -0.29 -6.07
C THR A 10 10.88 0.28 -4.89
N ARG A 11 11.21 1.58 -4.92
CA ARG A 11 11.89 2.25 -3.81
C ARG A 11 11.02 2.36 -2.55
N ALA A 12 9.68 2.43 -2.68
CA ALA A 12 8.76 2.42 -1.54
C ALA A 12 8.75 1.06 -0.84
N GLY A 13 8.86 -0.04 -1.59
CA GLY A 13 9.06 -1.38 -1.03
C GLY A 13 10.38 -1.48 -0.25
N LEU A 14 11.48 -1.02 -0.85
CA LEU A 14 12.77 -0.96 -0.15
C LEU A 14 12.76 -0.04 1.08
N GLN A 15 12.03 1.08 1.00
CA GLN A 15 11.81 1.98 2.13
C GLN A 15 11.03 1.29 3.26
N ALA A 16 10.01 0.50 2.93
CA ALA A 16 9.24 -0.25 3.93
C ALA A 16 10.14 -1.26 4.64
N ASN A 17 10.89 -2.06 3.88
CA ASN A 17 11.77 -3.11 4.41
C ASN A 17 12.90 -2.59 5.30
N LYS A 18 13.21 -1.29 5.23
CA LYS A 18 14.20 -0.61 6.09
C LYS A 18 13.57 0.25 7.18
N ALA A 19 12.24 0.38 7.19
CA ALA A 19 11.54 1.23 8.15
C ALA A 19 11.42 0.52 9.50
N ASN A 20 11.53 1.30 10.58
CA ASN A 20 11.33 0.78 11.92
C ASN A 20 9.90 0.24 12.09
N GLY A 21 9.79 -0.90 12.76
CA GLY A 21 8.52 -1.53 13.11
C GLY A 21 7.70 -2.07 11.94
N LEU A 22 8.31 -2.36 10.79
CA LEU A 22 7.66 -3.19 9.77
C LEU A 22 7.61 -4.65 10.25
N ILE A 23 6.42 -5.24 10.29
CA ILE A 23 6.21 -6.66 10.60
C ILE A 23 6.14 -7.48 9.31
N HIS A 24 5.39 -6.99 8.33
CA HIS A 24 5.16 -7.70 7.07
C HIS A 24 4.96 -6.73 5.92
N SER A 25 5.49 -7.07 4.75
CA SER A 25 5.17 -6.38 3.49
C SER A 25 4.93 -7.42 2.40
N SER A 26 3.91 -7.16 1.57
CA SER A 26 3.60 -8.00 0.41
C SER A 26 3.02 -7.15 -0.71
N PHE A 27 3.24 -7.62 -1.93
CA PHE A 27 2.81 -6.95 -3.16
C PHE A 27 2.21 -7.98 -4.10
N VAL A 28 1.04 -7.66 -4.65
CA VAL A 28 0.36 -8.50 -5.64
C VAL A 28 0.01 -7.65 -6.85
N LYS A 29 0.35 -8.13 -8.04
CA LYS A 29 -0.16 -7.58 -9.29
C LYS A 29 -1.36 -8.43 -9.72
N GLU A 30 -2.47 -7.76 -10.03
CA GLU A 30 -3.69 -8.40 -10.50
C GLU A 30 -4.01 -7.87 -11.91
N GLY A 31 -4.09 -8.78 -12.88
CA GLY A 31 -4.18 -8.39 -14.28
C GLY A 31 -2.99 -7.52 -14.72
N TRP A 32 -3.26 -6.52 -15.56
CA TRP A 32 -2.21 -5.69 -16.18
C TRP A 32 -1.95 -4.37 -15.43
N HIS A 33 -2.97 -3.81 -14.81
CA HIS A 33 -2.97 -2.42 -14.31
C HIS A 33 -3.35 -2.28 -12.84
N THR A 34 -3.67 -3.37 -12.15
CA THR A 34 -4.04 -3.34 -10.73
C THR A 34 -2.87 -3.81 -9.89
N PHE A 35 -2.50 -2.98 -8.91
CA PHE A 35 -1.35 -3.20 -8.04
C PHE A 35 -1.78 -3.07 -6.59
N TRP A 36 -1.63 -4.14 -5.84
CA TRP A 36 -2.01 -4.26 -4.44
C TRP A 36 -0.76 -4.21 -3.56
N THR A 37 -0.84 -3.48 -2.45
CA THR A 37 0.22 -3.41 -1.43
C THR A 37 -0.37 -3.65 -0.06
N LEU A 38 0.22 -4.58 0.69
CA LEU A 38 -0.12 -4.89 2.07
C LEU A 38 1.11 -4.64 2.93
N THR A 39 0.95 -3.87 4.00
CA THR A 39 1.99 -3.66 4.99
C THR A 39 1.40 -3.75 6.39
N VAL A 40 2.06 -4.50 7.27
CA VAL A 40 1.71 -4.65 8.68
C VAL A 40 2.81 -4.03 9.51
N TRP A 41 2.43 -3.26 10.52
CA TRP A 41 3.33 -2.46 11.33
C TRP A 41 3.08 -2.72 12.81
N GLU A 42 4.13 -2.63 13.63
CA GLU A 42 4.04 -2.76 15.10
C GLU A 42 3.05 -1.78 15.73
N ASN A 43 2.95 -0.59 15.16
CA ASN A 43 2.01 0.43 15.60
C ASN A 43 1.72 1.43 14.48
N LYS A 44 0.70 2.26 14.73
CA LYS A 44 0.20 3.26 13.81
C LYS A 44 1.24 4.36 13.52
N GLU A 45 2.10 4.67 14.47
CA GLU A 45 3.14 5.70 14.37
C GLU A 45 4.23 5.30 13.38
N CYS A 46 4.71 4.06 13.43
CA CYS A 46 5.65 3.49 12.46
C CYS A 46 5.09 3.52 11.04
N MET A 47 3.83 3.07 10.87
CA MET A 47 3.12 3.15 9.58
C MET A 47 3.01 4.59 9.07
N LYS A 48 2.59 5.53 9.92
CA LYS A 48 2.46 6.95 9.57
C LYS A 48 3.79 7.56 9.14
N ARG A 49 4.88 7.22 9.84
CA ARG A 49 6.24 7.69 9.50
C ARG A 49 6.66 7.18 8.13
N TYR A 50 6.42 5.90 7.82
CA TYR A 50 6.70 5.35 6.50
C TYR A 50 5.91 6.06 5.40
N ARG A 51 4.57 6.10 5.51
CA ARG A 51 3.71 6.55 4.40
C ARG A 51 3.85 8.03 4.06
N SER A 52 4.17 8.85 5.07
CA SER A 52 4.25 10.31 4.95
C SER A 52 5.61 10.80 4.47
N ASN A 53 6.56 9.90 4.20
CA ASN A 53 7.93 10.27 3.84
C ASN A 53 8.45 9.51 2.61
N GLY A 54 9.55 10.00 2.06
CA GLY A 54 10.39 9.25 1.14
C GLY A 54 9.72 8.89 -0.21
N SER A 55 10.06 7.70 -0.69
CA SER A 55 9.65 7.19 -2.00
C SER A 55 8.17 6.82 -2.03
N HIS A 56 7.61 6.32 -0.92
CA HIS A 56 6.17 6.06 -0.82
C HIS A 56 5.36 7.34 -1.06
N LEU A 57 5.68 8.44 -0.36
CA LEU A 57 4.98 9.71 -0.56
C LEU A 57 5.08 10.18 -2.02
N LYS A 58 6.25 10.05 -2.65
CA LYS A 58 6.45 10.41 -4.07
C LYS A 58 5.62 9.52 -5.00
N ALA A 59 5.56 8.21 -4.74
CA ALA A 59 4.72 7.28 -5.50
C ALA A 59 3.25 7.67 -5.40
N MET A 60 2.73 7.96 -4.20
CA MET A 60 1.33 8.37 -3.99
C MET A 60 0.99 9.68 -4.68
N LYS A 61 1.91 10.66 -4.70
CA LYS A 61 1.73 11.91 -5.45
C LYS A 61 1.61 11.70 -6.96
N ILE A 62 2.32 10.71 -7.50
CA ILE A 62 2.22 10.34 -8.92
C ILE A 62 0.94 9.54 -9.15
N ALA A 63 0.66 8.54 -8.30
CA ALA A 63 -0.52 7.68 -8.38
C ALA A 63 -1.81 8.49 -8.48
N LYS A 64 -1.96 9.53 -7.64
CA LYS A 64 -3.12 10.43 -7.65
C LYS A 64 -3.39 11.09 -9.01
N LYS A 65 -2.39 11.18 -9.88
CA LYS A 65 -2.50 11.80 -11.21
C LYS A 65 -2.70 10.80 -12.35
N ILE A 66 -2.41 9.51 -12.14
CA ILE A 66 -2.40 8.49 -13.21
C ILE A 66 -3.38 7.36 -12.99
N ALA A 67 -3.79 7.12 -11.74
CA ALA A 67 -4.63 5.99 -11.40
C ALA A 67 -6.09 6.38 -11.57
N ASN A 68 -6.85 5.53 -12.27
CA ASN A 68 -8.30 5.65 -12.33
C ASN A 68 -8.92 5.43 -10.94
N GLU A 69 -8.26 4.61 -10.11
CA GLU A 69 -8.65 4.28 -8.75
C GLU A 69 -7.41 4.29 -7.84
N LEU A 70 -7.51 4.97 -6.70
CA LEU A 70 -6.44 5.03 -5.70
C LEU A 70 -7.05 4.92 -4.30
N GLU A 71 -7.10 3.70 -3.80
CA GLU A 71 -7.85 3.35 -2.60
C GLU A 71 -6.94 2.79 -1.52
N PHE A 72 -7.34 2.99 -0.27
CA PHE A 72 -6.62 2.43 0.87
C PHE A 72 -7.55 2.24 2.07
N THR A 73 -7.25 1.20 2.84
CA THR A 73 -7.85 0.98 4.16
C THR A 73 -6.76 0.61 5.16
N ASN A 74 -7.04 0.81 6.45
CA ASN A 74 -6.15 0.46 7.55
C ASN A 74 -7.02 0.20 8.79
N TRP A 75 -6.62 -0.78 9.58
CA TRP A 75 -7.27 -1.20 10.81
C TRP A 75 -6.21 -1.81 11.74
N GLU A 76 -6.56 -1.98 13.01
CA GLU A 76 -5.74 -2.67 13.99
C GLU A 76 -6.02 -4.17 13.93
N SER A 77 -4.97 -4.99 14.03
CA SER A 77 -5.09 -6.44 14.01
C SER A 77 -3.95 -7.08 14.79
N ASP A 78 -4.26 -8.15 15.51
CA ASP A 78 -3.28 -8.94 16.26
C ASP A 78 -2.54 -9.95 15.37
N THR A 79 -2.91 -10.07 14.10
CA THR A 79 -2.36 -11.05 13.16
C THR A 79 -2.07 -10.42 11.80
N ILE A 80 -1.26 -11.10 10.99
CA ILE A 80 -1.06 -10.71 9.59
C ILE A 80 -2.31 -11.16 8.81
N PRO A 81 -3.11 -10.23 8.25
CA PRO A 81 -4.36 -10.58 7.58
C PRO A 81 -4.09 -11.25 6.22
N LYS A 82 -5.06 -12.03 5.74
CA LYS A 82 -5.01 -12.63 4.39
C LYS A 82 -5.44 -11.61 3.34
N TRP A 83 -4.97 -11.80 2.11
CA TRP A 83 -5.28 -10.89 1.01
C TRP A 83 -6.77 -10.77 0.71
N ASP A 84 -7.51 -11.88 0.75
CA ASP A 84 -8.95 -11.88 0.46
C ASP A 84 -9.70 -10.99 1.45
N ASP A 85 -9.47 -11.17 2.75
CA ASP A 85 -10.05 -10.32 3.81
C ASP A 85 -9.70 -8.83 3.62
N CYS A 86 -8.45 -8.53 3.21
CA CYS A 86 -8.00 -7.16 2.97
C CYS A 86 -8.74 -6.51 1.78
N LYS A 87 -8.89 -7.27 0.69
CA LYS A 87 -9.56 -6.80 -0.54
C LYS A 87 -11.05 -6.62 -0.29
N ASP A 88 -11.70 -7.55 0.39
CA ASP A 88 -13.09 -7.47 0.80
C ASP A 88 -13.35 -6.21 1.64
N LEU A 89 -12.52 -5.97 2.65
CA LEU A 89 -12.63 -4.78 3.49
C LEU A 89 -12.48 -3.48 2.68
N LEU A 90 -11.51 -3.44 1.76
CA LEU A 90 -11.30 -2.28 0.91
C LEU A 90 -12.51 -2.03 0.00
N HIS A 91 -12.94 -3.06 -0.73
CA HIS A 91 -14.05 -2.95 -1.67
C HIS A 91 -15.35 -2.57 -0.97
N ASN A 92 -15.65 -3.16 0.19
CA ASN A 92 -16.79 -2.76 1.00
C ASN A 92 -16.74 -1.29 1.42
N LYS A 93 -15.57 -0.77 1.81
CA LYS A 93 -15.37 0.64 2.17
C LYS A 93 -15.68 1.60 1.00
N TYR A 94 -15.38 1.19 -0.23
CA TYR A 94 -15.58 2.00 -1.43
C TYR A 94 -16.83 1.62 -2.24
N GLY A 95 -17.69 0.75 -1.70
CA GLY A 95 -18.96 0.35 -2.32
C GLY A 95 -18.81 -0.53 -3.57
N ARG A 96 -17.67 -1.20 -3.72
CA ARG A 96 -17.42 -2.15 -4.81
C ARG A 96 -17.92 -3.53 -4.37
N LYS A 97 -18.82 -4.13 -5.14
CA LYS A 97 -19.12 -5.56 -4.99
C LYS A 97 -18.03 -6.33 -5.74
N LEU A 98 -17.39 -7.27 -5.05
CA LEU A 98 -16.52 -8.27 -5.68
C LEU A 98 -17.35 -9.26 -6.49
#